data_AF-A0A8H9GWA0-F1
#
_entry.id   AF-A0A8H9GWA0-F1
#
_cell.length_a   1.000
_cell.length_b   1.000
_cell.length_c   1.000
_cell.angle_alpha   90.00
_cell.angle_beta   90.00
_cell.angle_gamma   90.00
#
_symmetry.space_group_name_H-M   'P 1'
#
loop_
_entity.id
_entity.type
_entity.pdbx_description
1 polymer ?
#
loop_
_entity_poly.entity_id
_entity_poly.type
_entity_poly.pdbx_seq_one_letter_code
_entity_poly.pdbx_strand_id
1 'polypeptide(L)' 'MRTDAVLDALARREPVGGTDAAIRLLGALVVDVDGQWLSSVSITPST' A
#
# COMPACT_ATOMS: atom_id res chain seq x y z
N MET A 1 -6.46 11.15 -16.30
CA MET A 1 -5.88 12.36 -15.66
C MET A 1 -4.58 11.99 -14.94
N ARG A 2 -3.75 12.96 -14.51
CA ARG A 2 -2.49 12.67 -13.78
C ARG A 2 -2.75 11.87 -12.50
N THR A 3 -3.87 12.14 -11.83
CA THR A 3 -4.29 11.42 -10.61
C THR A 3 -4.59 9.95 -10.88
N ASP A 4 -5.28 9.62 -11.98
CA ASP A 4 -5.58 8.22 -12.33
C ASP A 4 -4.31 7.38 -12.53
N ALA A 5 -3.26 7.98 -13.10
CA ALA A 5 -1.97 7.30 -13.28
C ALA A 5 -1.27 7.03 -11.93
N VAL A 6 -1.40 7.93 -10.96
CA VAL A 6 -0.88 7.73 -9.59
C VAL A 6 -1.68 6.63 -8.89
N LEU A 7 -3.00 6.61 -9.04
CA LEU A 7 -3.87 5.57 -8.48
C LEU A 7 -3.57 4.20 -9.09
N ASP A 8 -3.39 4.10 -10.40
CA ASP A 8 -3.05 2.84 -11.07
C ASP A 8 -1.66 2.33 -10.64
N ALA A 9 -0.69 3.22 -10.49
CA ALA A 9 0.64 2.85 -9.99
C ALA A 9 0.60 2.37 -8.53
N LEU A 10 -0.15 3.04 -7.64
CA LEU A 10 -0.38 2.58 -6.27
C LEU A 10 -1.10 1.23 -6.22
N ALA A 11 -2.11 1.02 -7.08
CA ALA A 11 -2.83 -0.24 -7.18
C ALA A 11 -1.92 -1.40 -7.63
N ARG A 12 -0.96 -1.12 -8.53
CA ARG A 12 0.07 -2.06 -8.97
C ARG A 12 1.23 -2.22 -7.98
N ARG A 13 1.24 -1.46 -6.87
CA ARG A 13 2.34 -1.41 -5.88
C ARG A 13 3.66 -0.93 -6.49
N GLU A 14 3.57 -0.16 -7.57
CA GLU A 14 4.73 0.43 -8.20
C GLU A 14 5.20 1.66 -7.40
N PRO A 15 6.51 1.85 -7.25
CA PRO A 15 7.05 3.02 -6.59
C PRO A 15 6.68 4.28 -7.39
N VAL A 16 5.73 5.05 -6.87
CA VAL A 16 5.34 6.32 -7.48
C VAL A 16 6.40 7.36 -7.11
N GLY A 17 7.35 7.57 -8.04
CA GLY A 17 8.39 8.57 -7.90
C GLY A 17 7.81 9.99 -7.86
N GLY A 18 7.83 10.63 -6.71
CA GLY A 18 7.37 12.01 -6.55
C GLY A 18 7.76 12.62 -5.21
N THR A 19 8.09 13.91 -5.21
CA THR A 19 8.42 14.71 -4.01
C THR A 19 7.19 15.07 -3.17
N ASP A 20 6.00 14.69 -3.63
CA ASP A 20 4.74 15.03 -2.98
C ASP A 20 4.54 14.17 -1.71
N ALA A 21 4.39 14.85 -0.58
CA ALA A 21 4.16 14.20 0.71
C ALA A 21 2.91 13.32 0.71
N ALA A 22 1.87 13.69 -0.05
CA ALA A 22 0.65 12.91 -0.17
C ALA A 22 0.92 11.55 -0.85
N ILE A 23 1.73 11.53 -1.90
CA ILE A 23 2.08 10.29 -2.63
C ILE A 23 2.92 9.36 -1.73
N ARG A 24 3.84 9.93 -0.95
CA ARG A 24 4.65 9.17 0.01
C ARG A 24 3.80 8.56 1.13
N LEU A 25 2.83 9.32 1.66
CA LEU A 25 1.90 8.83 2.67
C LEU A 25 1.03 7.69 2.12
N LEU A 26 0.51 7.82 0.89
CA LEU A 26 -0.27 6.78 0.24
C LEU A 26 0.54 5.50 0.03
N GLY A 27 1.80 5.61 -0.42
CA GLY A 27 2.70 4.45 -0.55
C GLY A 27 2.97 3.76 0.79
N ALA A 28 3.20 4.52 1.86
CA ALA A 28 3.41 3.96 3.20
C ALA A 28 2.15 3.25 3.74
N LEU A 29 0.96 3.80 3.51
CA LEU A 29 -0.31 3.19 3.91
C LEU A 29 -0.57 1.86 3.19
N VAL A 30 -0.25 1.77 1.88
CA VAL A 30 -0.40 0.52 1.12
C VAL A 30 0.47 -0.58 1.73
N VAL A 31 1.73 -0.26 2.07
CA VAL A 31 2.65 -1.21 2.70
C VAL A 31 2.19 -1.64 4.10
N ASP A 32 1.70 -0.69 4.91
CA ASP A 32 1.18 -0.98 6.25
C ASP A 32 -0.04 -1.90 6.20
N VAL A 33 -1.01 -1.61 5.31
CA VAL A 33 -2.21 -2.45 5.12
C VAL A 33 -1.83 -3.85 4.64
N ASP A 34 -0.87 -3.98 3.71
CA ASP A 34 -0.36 -5.29 3.28
C ASP A 34 0.26 -6.07 4.45
N GLY A 35 1.03 -5.41 5.31
CA GLY A 35 1.60 -6.01 6.52
C GLY A 35 0.55 -6.44 7.55
N GLN A 36 -0.48 -5.62 7.76
CA GLN A 36 -1.61 -5.95 8.64
C GLN A 36 -2.42 -7.14 8.13
N TRP A 37 -2.65 -7.23 6.82
CA TRP A 37 -3.34 -8.37 6.20
C TRP A 37 -2.60 -9.68 6.46
N LEU A 38 -1.27 -9.68 6.30
CA LEU A 38 -0.42 -10.85 6.58
C LEU A 38 -0.38 -11.21 8.07
N SER A 39 -0.43 -10.21 8.96
CA SER A 39 -0.51 -10.44 10.41
C SER A 39 -1.83 -11.10 10.83
N SER A 40 -2.93 -10.76 10.15
CA SER A 40 -4.27 -11.28 10.45
C SER A 40 -4.44 -12.77 10.10
N VAL A 41 -3.60 -13.32 9.23
CA VAL A 41 -3.61 -14.75 8.84
C VAL A 41 -2.79 -15.64 9.78
N SER A 42 -2.14 -15.08 10.81
CA SER A 42 -1.31 -15.82 11.77
C SER A 42 -2.07 -16.38 12.97
N ILE A 43 -3.41 -16.32 12.98
CA ILE A 43 -4.21 -17.14 13.89
C ILE A 43 -4.08 -18.60 13.43
N THR A 44 -3.05 -19.26 13.91
CA THR A 44 -3.11 -20.71 14.12
C THR A 44 -4.25 -20.94 15.11
N PRO A 45 -5.35 -21.62 14.73
CA PRO A 45 -6.25 -22.13 15.75
C PRO A 45 -5.43 -23.09 16.61
N SER A 46 -5.13 -22.69 17.85
CA SER A 46 -4.63 -23.62 18.85
C SER A 46 -5.70 -24.71 19.01
N THR A 47 -5.26 -25.96 18.83
CA THR A 47 -6.02 -27.23 18.87
C THR A 47 -7.04 -27.31 19.99
#